data_AF-A0A512BAB2-F1
#
_entry.id   AF-A0A512BAB2-F1
#
_cell.length_a   1.000
_cell.length_b   1.000
_cell.length_c   1.000
_cell.angle_alpha   90.00
_cell.angle_beta   90.00
_cell.angle_gamma   90.00
#
_symmetry.space_group_name_H-M   'P 1'
#
loop_
_entity.id
_entity.type
_entity.pdbx_description
1 polymer ?
#
loop_
_entity_poly.entity_id
_entity_poly.type
_entity_poly.pdbx_seq_one_letter_code
_entity_poly.pdbx_strand_id
1 'polypeptide(L)'
;MKWDFNGVRDFVMTKPLLYKGKAYFGSWGSEFYALNMSTGKLTWKWKDTSTTRMFSPAGCRPVATNGKVFIVAPDQYMTCFDATDGHIVSRYYA
;
A
#
# COMPACT_ATOMS: atom_id res chain seq x y z
N MET A 1 -20.61 -12.30 1.05
CA MET A 1 -19.47 -11.57 0.44
C MET A 1 -19.95 -10.18 0.07
N LYS A 2 -19.34 -9.10 0.60
CA LYS A 2 -19.83 -7.72 0.38
C LYS A 2 -19.33 -7.11 -0.94
N TRP A 3 -18.10 -7.42 -1.32
CA TRP A 3 -17.46 -6.99 -2.56
C TRP A 3 -16.22 -7.86 -2.81
N ASP A 4 -15.72 -7.82 -4.04
CA ASP A 4 -14.41 -8.32 -4.48
C ASP A 4 -13.62 -7.23 -5.22
N PHE A 5 -12.32 -7.45 -5.35
CA PHE A 5 -11.43 -6.58 -6.12
C PHE A 5 -10.40 -7.41 -6.88
N ASN A 6 -10.57 -7.51 -8.20
CA ASN A 6 -9.73 -8.33 -9.08
C ASN A 6 -8.60 -7.53 -9.76
N GLY A 7 -8.35 -6.30 -9.30
CA GLY A 7 -7.33 -5.40 -9.85
C GLY A 7 -5.95 -5.52 -9.21
N VAL A 8 -5.74 -6.53 -8.36
CA VAL A 8 -4.44 -6.77 -7.72
C VAL A 8 -3.50 -7.42 -8.73
N ARG A 9 -2.32 -6.83 -8.89
CA ARG A 9 -1.23 -7.39 -9.68
C ARG A 9 -0.40 -8.33 -8.80
N ASP A 10 -0.30 -9.58 -9.23
CA ASP A 10 0.39 -10.65 -8.49
C ASP A 10 -0.27 -10.93 -7.11
N PHE A 11 0.35 -11.74 -6.25
CA PHE A 11 -0.26 -12.13 -4.96
C PHE A 11 0.07 -11.18 -3.81
N VAL A 12 -0.77 -11.24 -2.77
CA VAL A 12 -0.66 -10.45 -1.53
C VAL A 12 -0.20 -11.36 -0.39
N MET A 13 0.78 -10.93 0.38
CA MET A 13 1.14 -11.55 1.66
C MET A 13 1.10 -10.57 2.84
N THR A 14 0.92 -9.29 2.55
CA THR A 14 0.82 -8.20 3.53
C THR A 14 -0.35 -8.44 4.48
N LYS A 15 -0.14 -8.20 5.78
CA LYS A 15 -1.28 -8.00 6.70
C LYS A 15 -1.90 -6.64 6.36
N PRO A 16 -3.18 -6.57 5.94
CA PRO A 16 -3.78 -5.31 5.55
C PRO A 16 -3.92 -4.38 6.75
N LEU A 17 -3.69 -3.08 6.53
CA LEU A 17 -4.00 -2.03 7.48
C LEU A 17 -5.40 -1.47 7.17
N LEU A 18 -6.22 -1.32 8.20
CA LEU A 18 -7.52 -0.64 8.09
C LEU A 18 -7.41 0.74 8.74
N TYR A 19 -7.61 1.80 7.98
CA TYR A 19 -7.50 3.17 8.50
C TYR A 19 -8.38 4.14 7.70
N LYS A 20 -9.12 5.02 8.40
CA LYS A 20 -10.02 6.03 7.79
C LYS A 20 -10.91 5.50 6.65
N GLY A 21 -11.52 4.32 6.86
CA GLY A 21 -12.43 3.70 5.91
C GLY A 21 -11.75 3.09 4.67
N LYS A 22 -10.42 2.95 4.67
CA LYS A 22 -9.67 2.29 3.61
C LYS A 22 -8.90 1.07 4.11
N ALA A 23 -8.76 0.08 3.24
CA ALA A 23 -7.91 -1.08 3.42
C ALA A 23 -6.63 -0.89 2.60
N TYR A 24 -5.47 -1.01 3.24
CA TYR A 24 -4.16 -0.81 2.64
C TYR A 24 -3.34 -2.09 2.64
N PHE A 25 -2.70 -2.42 1.53
CA PHE A 25 -1.87 -3.62 1.41
C PHE A 25 -0.92 -3.54 0.22
N GLY A 26 0.24 -4.19 0.33
CA GLY A 26 1.18 -4.37 -0.79
C GLY A 26 0.97 -5.71 -1.50
N SER A 27 1.34 -5.76 -2.79
CA SER A 27 1.40 -6.99 -3.59
C SER A 27 2.75 -7.18 -4.25
N TRP A 28 3.05 -8.42 -4.63
CA TRP A 28 4.28 -8.78 -5.35
C TRP A 28 4.37 -8.19 -6.77
N GLY A 29 3.33 -7.50 -7.22
CA GLY A 29 3.32 -6.71 -8.44
C GLY A 29 4.06 -5.37 -8.33
N SER A 30 4.81 -5.14 -7.24
CA SER A 30 5.44 -3.87 -6.88
C SER A 30 4.44 -2.72 -6.71
N GLU A 31 3.23 -3.03 -6.22
CA GLU A 31 2.15 -2.06 -6.01
C GLU A 31 1.68 -2.06 -4.54
N PHE A 32 1.34 -0.89 -4.03
CA PHE A 32 0.69 -0.69 -2.73
C PHE A 32 -0.69 -0.05 -2.96
N TYR A 33 -1.73 -0.66 -2.44
CA TYR A 33 -3.12 -0.31 -2.74
C TYR A 33 -3.79 0.35 -1.54
N ALA A 34 -4.76 1.21 -1.82
CA ALA A 34 -5.76 1.67 -0.87
C ALA A 34 -7.16 1.47 -1.47
N LEU A 35 -7.94 0.56 -0.89
CA LEU A 35 -9.31 0.30 -1.31
C LEU A 35 -10.30 0.93 -0.32
N ASN A 36 -11.41 1.41 -0.83
CA ASN A 36 -12.53 1.83 0.01
C ASN A 36 -13.17 0.58 0.67
N MET A 37 -13.26 0.55 1.99
CA MET A 37 -13.71 -0.65 2.73
C MET A 37 -15.19 -0.98 2.54
N SER A 38 -16.05 -0.01 2.24
CA SER A 38 -17.49 -0.26 2.07
C SER A 38 -17.82 -0.78 0.69
N THR A 39 -17.05 -0.38 -0.33
CA THR A 39 -17.35 -0.68 -1.74
C THR A 39 -16.34 -1.61 -2.43
N GLY A 40 -15.16 -1.81 -1.86
CA GLY A 40 -14.05 -2.55 -2.50
C GLY A 40 -13.34 -1.80 -3.63
N LYS A 41 -13.80 -0.58 -3.97
CA LYS A 41 -13.24 0.19 -5.08
C LYS A 41 -11.85 0.73 -4.75
N LEU A 42 -10.97 0.71 -5.74
CA LEU A 42 -9.66 1.36 -5.67
C LEU A 42 -9.83 2.85 -5.39
N THR A 43 -9.24 3.34 -4.32
CA THR A 43 -9.15 4.78 -4.04
C THR A 43 -7.88 5.35 -4.62
N TRP A 44 -6.74 4.71 -4.34
CA TRP A 44 -5.46 5.04 -4.95
C TRP A 44 -4.52 3.84 -4.90
N LYS A 45 -3.46 3.87 -5.72
CA LYS A 45 -2.33 2.94 -5.62
C LYS A 45 -1.02 3.66 -5.87
N TRP A 46 0.03 3.13 -5.30
CA TRP A 46 1.40 3.51 -5.57
C TRP A 46 2.14 2.33 -6.21
N LYS A 47 3.05 2.63 -7.14
CA LYS A 47 3.93 1.64 -7.76
C LYS A 47 5.37 1.99 -7.42
N ASP A 48 6.11 1.00 -6.93
CA ASP A 48 7.52 1.14 -6.66
C ASP A 48 8.31 1.43 -7.95
N THR A 49 9.34 2.26 -7.83
CA THR A 49 10.25 2.59 -8.93
C THR A 49 11.31 1.50 -9.14
N SER A 50 11.52 0.62 -8.15
CA SER A 50 12.41 -0.52 -8.31
C SER A 50 11.92 -1.49 -9.40
N THR A 51 12.84 -1.88 -10.28
CA THR A 51 12.62 -2.93 -11.28
C THR A 51 12.74 -4.34 -10.69
N THR A 52 13.26 -4.46 -9.47
CA THR A 52 13.49 -5.74 -8.81
C THR A 52 12.28 -6.12 -7.97
N ARG A 53 11.62 -7.23 -8.33
CA ARG A 53 10.47 -7.78 -7.59
C ARG A 53 10.75 -8.00 -6.09
N MET A 54 11.99 -8.32 -5.72
CA MET A 54 12.39 -8.53 -4.32
C MET A 54 12.22 -7.29 -3.43
N PHE A 55 12.11 -6.10 -4.03
CA PHE A 55 11.89 -4.83 -3.32
C PHE A 55 10.42 -4.46 -3.17
N SER A 56 9.52 -5.31 -3.66
CA SER A 56 8.08 -5.11 -3.58
C SER A 56 7.57 -4.85 -2.15
N PRO A 57 6.53 -4.00 -1.98
CA PRO A 57 5.88 -3.77 -0.70
C PRO A 57 5.03 -4.98 -0.22
N ALA A 58 5.02 -6.12 -0.91
CA ALA A 58 4.20 -7.30 -0.55
C ALA A 58 4.48 -7.87 0.84
N GLY A 59 5.68 -7.64 1.38
CA GLY A 59 6.11 -8.09 2.69
C GLY A 59 6.03 -7.03 3.78
N CYS A 60 5.54 -5.83 3.48
CA CYS A 60 5.54 -4.74 4.45
C CYS A 60 4.44 -4.94 5.51
N ARG A 61 4.57 -4.21 6.63
CA ARG A 61 3.51 -4.05 7.64
C ARG A 61 3.14 -2.57 7.69
N PRO A 62 2.12 -2.13 6.93
CA PRO A 62 1.75 -0.73 6.90
C PRO A 62 1.23 -0.28 8.27
N VAL A 63 1.58 0.94 8.68
CA VAL A 63 1.05 1.60 9.87
C VAL A 63 0.51 2.98 9.52
N ALA A 64 -0.48 3.48 10.26
CA ALA A 64 -1.02 4.80 10.02
C ALA A 64 -1.26 5.58 11.29
N THR A 65 -1.07 6.89 11.18
CA THR A 65 -1.43 7.87 12.21
C THR A 65 -1.55 9.25 11.56
N ASN A 66 -2.32 10.16 12.17
CA ASN A 66 -2.43 11.56 11.75
C ASN A 66 -2.67 11.78 10.24
N GLY A 67 -3.51 10.93 9.62
CA GLY A 67 -3.82 11.04 8.19
C GLY A 67 -2.70 10.58 7.25
N LYS A 68 -1.67 9.90 7.76
CA LYS A 68 -0.54 9.39 6.99
C LYS A 68 -0.44 7.87 7.09
N VAL A 69 0.06 7.23 6.04
CA VAL A 69 0.35 5.79 5.97
C VAL A 69 1.84 5.61 5.73
N PHE A 70 2.47 4.79 6.55
CA PHE A 70 3.90 4.51 6.48
C PHE A 70 4.11 3.05 6.07
N ILE A 71 5.03 2.83 5.15
CA ILE A 71 5.54 1.50 4.80
C ILE A 71 7.05 1.51 4.89
N VAL A 72 7.61 0.38 5.31
CA VAL A 72 9.02 0.04 5.11
C VAL A 72 9.02 -1.16 4.18
N ALA A 73 9.49 -0.95 2.96
CA ALA A 73 9.61 -1.99 1.96
C ALA A 73 11.09 -2.44 1.84
N PRO A 74 11.36 -3.60 1.23
CA PRO A 74 12.73 -4.06 1.03
C PRO A 74 13.52 -3.21 0.01
N ASP A 75 12.89 -2.20 -0.59
CA ASP A 75 13.48 -1.17 -1.45
C ASP A 75 14.47 -0.24 -0.72
N GLN A 76 14.71 -0.47 0.58
CA GLN A 76 15.58 0.33 1.44
C GLN A 76 15.01 1.74 1.71
N TYR A 77 13.69 1.91 1.56
CA TYR A 77 13.03 3.16 1.89
C TYR A 77 11.92 2.96 2.93
N MET A 78 11.83 3.93 3.85
CA MET A 78 10.59 4.25 4.53
C MET A 78 9.82 5.27 3.69
N THR A 79 8.61 4.91 3.26
CA THR A 79 7.73 5.81 2.50
C THR A 79 6.52 6.19 3.31
N CYS A 80 6.24 7.49 3.35
CA CYS A 80 5.06 8.08 3.98
C CYS A 80 4.12 8.62 2.90
N PHE A 81 2.89 8.13 2.89
CA PHE A 81 1.82 8.59 2.01
C PHE A 81 0.81 9.44 2.76
N ASP A 82 0.16 10.37 2.09
CA ASP A 82 -1.11 10.92 2.57
C ASP A 82 -2.20 9.85 2.41
N ALA A 83 -2.95 9.61 3.49
CA ALA A 83 -3.97 8.57 3.51
C ALA A 83 -5.15 8.85 2.57
N THR A 84 -5.35 10.10 2.15
CA THR A 84 -6.47 10.57 1.34
C THR A 84 -6.31 10.18 -0.11
N ASP A 85 -5.19 10.54 -0.72
CA ASP A 85 -4.93 10.47 -2.16
C ASP A 85 -3.71 9.61 -2.54
N GLY A 86 -2.89 9.20 -1.56
CA GLY A 86 -1.72 8.36 -1.79
C GLY A 86 -0.49 9.10 -2.31
N HIS A 87 -0.47 10.45 -2.31
CA HIS A 87 0.75 11.17 -2.67
C HIS A 87 1.84 10.93 -1.60
N ILE A 88 3.09 10.86 -2.05
CA ILE A 88 4.23 10.69 -1.14
C ILE A 88 4.49 12.02 -0.44
N VAL A 89 4.33 12.03 0.88
CA VAL A 89 4.67 13.18 1.74
C VAL A 89 6.17 13.18 2.01
N SER A 90 6.75 12.00 2.26
CA SER A 90 8.19 11.85 2.45
C SER A 90 8.65 10.44 2.12
N ARG A 91 9.92 10.32 1.75
CA ARG A 91 10.58 9.04 1.46
C ARG A 91 12.03 9.14 1.91
N TYR A 92 12.42 8.30 2.87
CA TYR A 92 13.75 8.31 3.48
C TYR A 92 14.44 6.98 3.22
N TYR A 93 15.72 7.04 2.87
CA TYR A 93 16.56 5.86 2.80
C TYR A 93 16.75 5.31 4.22
N ALA A 94 16.54 4.01 4.40
CA ALA A 94 16.50 3.32 5.69
C ALA A 94 17.68 2.34 5.83
#